data_AF-A0A923X5D7-F1
#
_entry.id   AF-A0A923X5D7-F1
#
_cell.length_a   1.000
_cell.length_b   1.000
_cell.length_c   1.000
_cell.angle_alpha   90.00
_cell.angle_beta   90.00
_cell.angle_gamma   90.00
#
_symmetry.space_group_name_H-M   'P 1'
#
loop_
_entity.id
_entity.type
_entity.pdbx_description
1 polymer ?
#
loop_
_entity_poly.entity_id
_entity_poly.type
_entity_poly.pdbx_seq_one_letter_code
_entity_poly.pdbx_strand_id
1 'polypeptide(L)'
;MKALLITASLFLAIQAHALKFDSSVPAAIQTQMVEDLAFMAQLTGNGATPFHKEIFGQVDGPTYKNFFETRITSVGLDSCGGGPAVACVQPFFDPNKMWLTQNFIKFSHPQIARLMIVYHESRHSETKNGNWMHDTCPRPFLGADGKDMVSIWTGAKLEAQPACDSTYKGSYGSSTVMLANVSKFCANCSDKVKMDANIYATDQLGRIDRPDVKKAMIADFATN
;
A
#
# COMPACT_ATOMS: atom_id res chain seq x y z
N MET A 1 -42.00 -26.20 32.92
CA MET A 1 -40.56 -25.95 33.18
C MET A 1 -39.96 -25.34 31.92
N LYS A 2 -39.51 -24.08 31.96
CA LYS A 2 -38.88 -23.41 30.81
C LYS A 2 -37.36 -23.59 30.93
N ALA A 3 -36.76 -24.29 29.98
CA ALA A 3 -35.31 -24.47 29.92
C ALA A 3 -34.65 -23.18 29.40
N LEU A 4 -33.80 -22.58 30.22
CA LEU A 4 -33.00 -21.41 29.89
C LEU A 4 -31.73 -21.91 29.16
N LEU A 5 -31.67 -21.72 27.85
CA LEU A 5 -30.45 -21.97 27.08
C LEU A 5 -29.48 -20.80 27.30
N ILE A 6 -28.41 -21.06 28.05
CA ILE A 6 -27.28 -20.14 28.18
C ILE A 6 -26.34 -20.41 27.00
N THR A 7 -26.44 -19.61 25.95
CA THR A 7 -25.42 -19.54 24.89
C THR A 7 -24.17 -18.85 25.46
N ALA A 8 -23.15 -19.65 25.77
CA ALA A 8 -21.82 -19.16 26.09
C ALA A 8 -21.17 -18.62 24.81
N SER A 9 -21.17 -17.31 24.63
CA SER A 9 -20.39 -16.64 23.59
C SER A 9 -18.90 -16.77 23.92
N LEU A 10 -18.21 -17.75 23.32
CA LEU A 10 -16.75 -17.77 23.32
C LEU A 10 -16.24 -16.56 22.53
N PHE A 11 -15.80 -15.53 23.24
CA PHE A 11 -14.96 -14.48 22.65
C PHE A 11 -13.59 -15.09 22.36
N LEU A 12 -13.38 -15.53 21.12
CA LEU A 12 -12.04 -15.79 20.60
C LEU A 12 -11.30 -14.44 20.58
N ALA A 13 -10.46 -14.22 21.59
CA ALA A 13 -9.53 -13.10 21.58
C ALA A 13 -8.59 -13.26 20.39
N ILE A 14 -8.84 -12.50 19.33
CA ILE A 14 -7.92 -12.34 18.21
C ILE A 14 -6.57 -11.86 18.76
N GLN A 15 -5.55 -12.72 18.75
CA GLN A 15 -4.21 -12.31 19.12
C GLN A 15 -3.71 -11.31 18.07
N ALA A 16 -3.65 -10.03 18.43
CA ALA A 16 -2.98 -9.03 17.62
C ALA A 16 -1.50 -9.40 17.54
N HIS A 17 -1.02 -9.73 16.33
CA HIS A 17 0.38 -10.03 16.12
C HIS A 17 1.14 -8.71 16.08
N ALA A 18 2.00 -8.49 17.07
CA ALA A 18 2.88 -7.33 17.06
C ALA A 18 3.88 -7.45 15.90
N LEU A 19 3.98 -6.40 15.09
CA LEU A 19 4.98 -6.27 14.03
C LEU A 19 6.39 -6.34 14.64
N LYS A 20 7.22 -7.24 14.13
CA LYS A 20 8.61 -7.40 14.61
C LYS A 20 9.55 -6.48 13.85
N PHE A 21 10.43 -5.79 14.55
CA PHE A 21 11.47 -4.98 13.92
C PHE A 21 12.84 -5.59 14.21
N ASP A 22 13.71 -5.63 13.18
CA ASP A 22 15.12 -5.90 13.40
C ASP A 22 15.73 -4.78 14.27
N SER A 23 16.76 -5.12 15.05
CA SER A 23 17.48 -4.14 15.88
C SER A 23 18.20 -3.05 15.06
N SER A 24 18.36 -3.25 13.75
CA SER A 24 18.94 -2.27 12.84
C SER A 24 17.97 -1.16 12.45
N VAL A 25 16.65 -1.36 12.59
CA VAL A 25 15.65 -0.32 12.29
C VAL A 25 15.66 0.73 13.40
N PRO A 26 15.91 2.03 13.11
CA PRO A 26 15.95 3.06 14.15
C PRO A 26 14.64 3.13 14.93
N ALA A 27 14.70 3.28 16.25
CA ALA A 27 13.52 3.29 17.12
C ALA A 27 12.45 4.30 16.67
N ALA A 28 12.85 5.50 16.21
CA ALA A 28 11.93 6.50 15.68
C ALA A 28 11.15 6.03 14.44
N ILE A 29 11.78 5.20 13.59
CA ILE A 29 11.12 4.62 12.41
C ILE A 29 10.18 3.49 12.81
N GLN A 30 10.55 2.69 13.82
CA GLN A 30 9.64 1.67 14.37
C GLN A 30 8.37 2.35 14.92
N THR A 31 8.53 3.39 15.74
CA THR A 31 7.41 4.17 16.29
C THR A 31 6.56 4.78 15.18
N GLN A 32 7.18 5.45 14.21
CA GLN A 32 6.45 6.04 13.08
C GLN A 32 5.62 4.99 12.33
N MET A 33 6.19 3.82 12.03
CA MET A 33 5.47 2.77 11.30
C MET A 33 4.31 2.19 12.12
N VAL A 34 4.49 2.02 13.44
CA VAL A 34 3.42 1.58 14.34
C VAL A 34 2.29 2.63 14.40
N GLU A 35 2.62 3.91 14.48
CA GLU A 35 1.64 5.01 14.46
C GLU A 35 0.90 5.10 13.13
N ASP A 36 1.60 4.90 12.01
CA ASP A 36 1.01 4.85 10.67
C ASP A 36 0.02 3.70 10.53
N LEU A 37 0.39 2.50 10.97
CA LEU A 37 -0.50 1.34 10.95
C LEU A 37 -1.69 1.53 11.90
N ALA A 38 -1.48 2.15 13.06
CA ALA A 38 -2.56 2.49 13.99
C ALA A 38 -3.55 3.49 13.37
N PHE A 39 -3.06 4.48 12.62
CA PHE A 39 -3.90 5.39 11.84
C PHE A 39 -4.74 4.63 10.81
N MET A 40 -4.14 3.74 10.01
CA MET A 40 -4.90 2.93 9.04
C MET A 40 -5.97 2.07 9.72
N ALA A 41 -5.66 1.48 10.87
CA ALA A 41 -6.57 0.63 11.64
C ALA A 41 -7.79 1.39 12.22
N GLN A 42 -7.77 2.72 12.20
CA GLN A 42 -8.88 3.57 12.66
C GLN A 42 -9.75 4.10 11.53
N LEU A 43 -9.41 3.86 10.25
CA LEU A 43 -10.19 4.37 9.14
C LEU A 43 -11.60 3.77 9.12
N THR A 44 -12.56 4.61 8.77
CA THR A 44 -13.94 4.20 8.50
C THR A 44 -14.34 4.78 7.16
N GLY A 45 -14.96 3.97 6.32
CA GLY A 45 -15.43 4.36 5.00
C GLY A 45 -16.94 4.27 4.88
N ASN A 46 -17.50 5.02 3.94
CA ASN A 46 -18.93 4.98 3.58
C ASN A 46 -19.19 4.33 2.21
N GLY A 47 -18.15 3.79 1.58
CA GLY A 47 -18.22 3.19 0.24
C GLY A 47 -16.88 2.55 -0.14
N ALA A 48 -16.88 1.86 -1.28
CA ALA A 48 -15.68 1.31 -1.91
C ALA A 48 -16.00 0.98 -3.38
N THR A 49 -15.07 1.29 -4.28
CA THR A 49 -15.19 0.95 -5.70
C THR A 49 -15.09 -0.57 -5.92
N PRO A 50 -15.58 -1.10 -7.05
CA PRO A 50 -15.42 -2.51 -7.40
C PRO A 50 -13.99 -3.03 -7.29
N PHE A 51 -12.98 -2.32 -7.82
CA PHE A 51 -11.59 -2.77 -7.72
C PHE A 51 -11.07 -2.78 -6.27
N HIS A 52 -11.51 -1.84 -5.43
CA HIS A 52 -11.14 -1.85 -4.02
C HIS A 52 -11.71 -3.05 -3.29
N LYS A 53 -12.99 -3.37 -3.54
CA LYS A 53 -13.67 -4.53 -2.95
C LYS A 53 -12.99 -5.84 -3.32
N GLU A 54 -12.45 -5.93 -4.53
CA GLU A 54 -11.75 -7.13 -5.00
C GLU A 54 -10.38 -7.32 -4.32
N ILE A 55 -9.64 -6.24 -4.07
CA ILE A 55 -8.28 -6.32 -3.54
C ILE A 55 -8.29 -6.33 -2.01
N PHE A 56 -8.94 -5.35 -1.41
CA PHE A 56 -8.92 -5.11 0.03
C PHE A 56 -10.24 -5.52 0.67
N GLY A 57 -11.37 -5.20 0.04
CA GLY A 57 -12.70 -5.30 0.65
C GLY A 57 -13.28 -3.91 0.89
N GLN A 58 -13.75 -3.65 2.11
CA GLN A 58 -14.27 -2.33 2.47
C GLN A 58 -13.14 -1.35 2.77
N VAL A 59 -13.42 -0.05 2.65
CA VAL A 59 -12.52 1.02 3.14
C VAL A 59 -12.70 1.10 4.65
N ASP A 60 -12.06 0.21 5.41
CA ASP A 60 -12.07 0.26 6.87
C ASP A 60 -10.78 -0.28 7.49
N GLY A 61 -10.55 0.14 8.73
CA GLY A 61 -9.36 -0.21 9.49
C GLY A 61 -9.17 -1.70 9.72
N PRO A 62 -10.20 -2.47 10.14
CA PRO A 62 -10.07 -3.93 10.27
C PRO A 62 -9.64 -4.62 8.98
N THR A 63 -10.19 -4.20 7.84
CA THR A 63 -9.87 -4.74 6.51
C THR A 63 -8.41 -4.47 6.16
N TYR A 64 -7.96 -3.22 6.28
CA TYR A 64 -6.58 -2.84 5.99
C TYR A 64 -5.58 -3.49 6.95
N LYS A 65 -5.89 -3.51 8.25
CA LYS A 65 -5.08 -4.19 9.27
C LYS A 65 -4.91 -5.67 8.95
N ASN A 66 -6.00 -6.38 8.65
CA ASN A 66 -5.94 -7.78 8.28
C ASN A 66 -5.15 -7.98 6.98
N PHE A 67 -5.32 -7.10 5.99
CA PHE A 67 -4.56 -7.15 4.75
C PHE A 67 -3.05 -7.12 5.02
N PHE A 68 -2.58 -6.16 5.82
CA PHE A 68 -1.17 -6.01 6.17
C PHE A 68 -0.65 -7.15 7.05
N GLU A 69 -1.30 -7.44 8.17
CA GLU A 69 -0.79 -8.39 9.18
C GLU A 69 -0.76 -9.84 8.69
N THR A 70 -1.57 -10.19 7.68
CA THR A 70 -1.52 -11.51 7.05
C THR A 70 -0.38 -11.66 6.03
N ARG A 71 0.31 -10.57 5.70
CA ARG A 71 1.31 -10.47 4.63
C ARG A 71 2.69 -10.09 5.14
N ILE A 72 2.78 -9.18 6.10
CA ILE A 72 4.04 -8.69 6.64
C ILE A 72 4.04 -8.92 8.15
N THR A 73 5.06 -9.64 8.61
CA THR A 73 5.22 -10.01 10.02
C THR A 73 6.49 -9.42 10.64
N SER A 74 7.43 -8.98 9.80
CA SER A 74 8.64 -8.32 10.26
C SER A 74 9.15 -7.23 9.31
N VAL A 75 9.97 -6.34 9.86
CA VAL A 75 10.57 -5.20 9.15
C VAL A 75 12.06 -5.13 9.46
N GLY A 76 12.89 -5.01 8.42
CA GLY A 76 14.34 -4.85 8.54
C GLY A 76 14.86 -3.68 7.71
N LEU A 77 16.19 -3.53 7.66
CA LEU A 77 16.88 -2.64 6.74
C LEU A 77 17.69 -3.44 5.73
N ASP A 78 17.59 -3.05 4.46
CA ASP A 78 18.43 -3.55 3.38
C ASP A 78 18.63 -2.47 2.30
N SER A 79 19.59 -2.68 1.40
CA SER A 79 19.76 -1.82 0.23
C SER A 79 18.73 -2.06 -0.88
N CYS A 80 18.02 -3.20 -0.87
CA CYS A 80 17.07 -3.61 -1.89
C CYS A 80 17.66 -3.62 -3.31
N GLY A 81 18.93 -4.02 -3.43
CA GLY A 81 19.68 -3.95 -4.70
C GLY A 81 20.23 -2.56 -5.05
N GLY A 82 20.03 -1.56 -4.19
CA GLY A 82 20.52 -0.20 -4.34
C GLY A 82 19.61 0.71 -5.18
N GLY A 83 20.14 1.87 -5.56
CA GLY A 83 19.43 2.82 -6.42
C GLY A 83 18.30 3.60 -5.72
N PRO A 84 17.20 3.92 -6.43
CA PRO A 84 16.13 4.79 -5.93
C PRO A 84 15.05 4.06 -5.13
N ALA A 85 15.20 2.76 -4.84
CA ALA A 85 14.21 1.97 -4.10
C ALA A 85 13.98 2.55 -2.70
N VAL A 86 12.73 2.56 -2.24
CA VAL A 86 12.32 3.08 -0.93
C VAL A 86 12.14 1.94 0.08
N ALA A 87 11.57 0.83 -0.38
CA ALA A 87 11.50 -0.42 0.34
C ALA A 87 11.51 -1.57 -0.66
N CYS A 88 11.56 -2.80 -0.17
CA CYS A 88 11.31 -4.01 -0.94
C CYS A 88 10.80 -5.13 -0.04
N VAL A 89 10.14 -6.12 -0.62
CA VAL A 89 10.10 -7.49 -0.10
C VAL A 89 11.04 -8.33 -0.94
N GLN A 90 11.73 -9.29 -0.31
CA GLN A 90 12.59 -10.24 -1.00
C GLN A 90 12.00 -11.65 -0.87
N PRO A 91 11.05 -12.04 -1.75
CA PRO A 91 10.18 -13.17 -1.48
C PRO A 91 10.87 -14.54 -1.39
N PHE A 92 12.05 -14.66 -2.01
CA PHE A 92 12.86 -15.88 -2.01
C PHE A 92 13.65 -16.09 -0.70
N PHE A 93 13.77 -15.05 0.14
CA PHE A 93 14.45 -15.13 1.44
C PHE A 93 13.44 -15.17 2.59
N ASP A 94 12.54 -14.19 2.62
CA ASP A 94 11.42 -14.15 3.56
C ASP A 94 10.27 -13.35 2.91
N PRO A 95 9.21 -14.02 2.44
CA PRO A 95 8.10 -13.35 1.78
C PRO A 95 7.28 -12.48 2.73
N ASN A 96 7.42 -12.64 4.05
CA ASN A 96 6.67 -11.87 5.04
C ASN A 96 7.52 -10.81 5.74
N LYS A 97 8.67 -10.45 5.15
CA LYS A 97 9.56 -9.41 5.66
C LYS A 97 9.68 -8.25 4.67
N MET A 98 9.39 -7.06 5.17
CA MET A 98 9.62 -5.81 4.47
C MET A 98 11.00 -5.26 4.84
N TRP A 99 11.75 -4.83 3.85
CA TRP A 99 13.05 -4.19 4.03
C TRP A 99 12.93 -2.72 3.66
N LEU A 100 13.17 -1.82 4.61
CA LEU A 100 13.21 -0.39 4.36
C LEU A 100 14.62 0.01 3.90
N THR A 101 14.71 0.90 2.92
CA THR A 101 16.00 1.46 2.50
C THR A 101 16.29 2.78 3.21
N GLN A 102 17.48 3.33 2.97
CA GLN A 102 17.83 4.66 3.43
C GLN A 102 16.94 5.77 2.83
N ASN A 103 16.30 5.55 1.68
CA ASN A 103 15.39 6.54 1.10
C ASN A 103 14.10 6.65 1.92
N PHE A 104 13.58 5.56 2.48
CA PHE A 104 12.43 5.63 3.39
C PHE A 104 12.75 6.40 4.67
N ILE A 105 13.96 6.20 5.20
CA ILE A 105 14.37 6.80 6.48
C ILE A 105 14.70 8.30 6.33
N LYS A 106 15.40 8.67 5.25
CA LYS A 106 15.98 10.02 5.11
C LYS A 106 14.96 11.07 4.70
N PHE A 107 13.91 10.69 3.97
CA PHE A 107 12.94 11.65 3.47
C PHE A 107 11.67 11.67 4.33
N SER A 108 11.31 12.85 4.83
CA SER A 108 10.03 13.05 5.50
C SER A 108 8.92 13.12 4.46
N HIS A 109 7.93 12.25 4.56
CA HIS A 109 6.78 12.20 3.67
C HIS A 109 5.48 12.22 4.49
N PRO A 110 4.34 12.68 3.93
CA PRO A 110 3.05 12.59 4.60
C PRO A 110 2.73 11.15 5.02
N GLN A 111 2.01 10.98 6.13
CA GLN A 111 1.67 9.66 6.69
C GLN A 111 1.03 8.73 5.64
N ILE A 112 0.09 9.25 4.83
CA ILE A 112 -0.56 8.48 3.76
C ILE A 112 0.43 8.01 2.67
N ALA A 113 1.46 8.79 2.37
CA ALA A 113 2.47 8.39 1.40
C ALA A 113 3.35 7.25 1.94
N ARG A 114 3.70 7.29 3.22
CA ARG A 114 4.44 6.18 3.85
C ARG A 114 3.61 4.91 3.86
N LEU A 115 2.32 5.03 4.19
CA LEU A 115 1.38 3.92 4.16
C LEU A 115 1.18 3.33 2.77
N MET A 116 1.16 4.17 1.73
CA MET A 116 1.17 3.69 0.34
C MET A 116 2.32 2.70 0.09
N ILE A 117 3.55 3.02 0.53
CA ILE A 117 4.69 2.12 0.41
C ILE A 117 4.47 0.85 1.23
N VAL A 118 3.97 0.95 2.46
CA VAL A 118 3.74 -0.22 3.31
C VAL A 118 2.76 -1.22 2.68
N TYR A 119 1.66 -0.75 2.10
CA TYR A 119 0.67 -1.61 1.44
C TYR A 119 1.13 -2.08 0.05
N HIS A 120 1.90 -1.25 -0.67
CA HIS A 120 2.61 -1.64 -1.89
C HIS A 120 3.49 -2.86 -1.63
N GLU A 121 4.39 -2.76 -0.65
CA GLU A 121 5.32 -3.84 -0.31
C GLU A 121 4.59 -5.08 0.20
N SER A 122 3.47 -4.90 0.89
CA SER A 122 2.63 -6.02 1.30
C SER A 122 2.16 -6.86 0.11
N ARG A 123 1.92 -6.27 -1.08
CA ARG A 123 1.59 -7.06 -2.28
C ARG A 123 2.74 -7.99 -2.68
N HIS A 124 3.98 -7.55 -2.54
CA HIS A 124 5.12 -8.38 -2.93
C HIS A 124 5.26 -9.67 -2.10
N SER A 125 4.57 -9.79 -0.96
CA SER A 125 4.47 -11.05 -0.19
C SER A 125 3.57 -12.12 -0.83
N GLU A 126 2.71 -11.77 -1.79
CA GLU A 126 1.66 -12.65 -2.33
C GLU A 126 2.22 -13.68 -3.35
N THR A 127 2.91 -14.71 -2.85
CA THR A 127 3.57 -15.75 -3.66
C THR A 127 2.62 -16.48 -4.62
N LYS A 128 1.36 -16.73 -4.23
CA LYS A 128 0.34 -17.36 -5.09
C LYS A 128 -0.01 -16.52 -6.33
N ASN A 129 0.35 -15.25 -6.31
CA ASN A 129 0.11 -14.30 -7.39
C ASN A 129 1.41 -13.88 -8.11
N GLY A 130 2.51 -14.63 -7.92
CA GLY A 130 3.80 -14.30 -8.51
C GLY A 130 4.43 -13.04 -7.92
N ASN A 131 4.12 -12.72 -6.65
CA ASN A 131 4.69 -11.61 -5.89
C ASN A 131 4.45 -10.22 -6.51
N TRP A 132 3.55 -10.10 -7.49
CA TRP A 132 3.23 -8.83 -8.15
C TRP A 132 4.48 -8.03 -8.54
N MET A 133 5.47 -8.70 -9.15
CA MET A 133 6.69 -8.06 -9.60
C MET A 133 6.37 -6.89 -10.54
N HIS A 134 7.16 -5.81 -10.45
CA HIS A 134 7.00 -4.67 -11.33
C HIS A 134 7.30 -5.01 -12.78
N ASP A 135 6.58 -4.35 -13.66
CA ASP A 135 6.90 -4.25 -15.07
C ASP A 135 7.96 -3.17 -15.32
N THR A 136 8.69 -3.34 -16.41
CA THR A 136 9.67 -2.35 -16.86
C THR A 136 8.94 -1.22 -17.58
N CYS A 137 9.07 0.00 -17.06
CA CYS A 137 8.43 1.17 -17.66
C CYS A 137 8.92 1.43 -19.10
N PRO A 138 8.06 1.98 -19.99
CA PRO A 138 8.39 2.15 -21.40
C PRO A 138 9.53 3.16 -21.65
N ARG A 139 10.00 3.23 -22.90
CA ARG A 139 10.91 4.28 -23.39
C ARG A 139 10.30 5.00 -24.61
N PRO A 140 10.12 6.33 -24.57
CA PRO A 140 10.21 7.19 -23.38
C PRO A 140 9.06 6.88 -22.40
N PHE A 141 9.25 7.21 -21.11
CA PHE A 141 8.16 7.16 -20.14
C PHE A 141 7.77 8.57 -19.72
N LEU A 142 6.72 9.10 -20.36
CA LEU A 142 6.29 10.48 -20.22
C LEU A 142 4.99 10.58 -19.42
N GLY A 143 4.89 11.64 -18.62
CA GLY A 143 3.68 12.04 -17.91
C GLY A 143 2.67 12.73 -18.82
N ALA A 144 1.54 13.12 -18.24
CA ALA A 144 0.47 13.80 -18.98
C ALA A 144 0.88 15.18 -19.53
N ASP A 145 1.90 15.81 -18.95
CA ASP A 145 2.47 17.09 -19.42
C ASP A 145 3.58 16.90 -20.48
N GLY A 146 3.83 15.66 -20.91
CA GLY A 146 4.87 15.32 -21.88
C GLY A 146 6.29 15.31 -21.33
N LYS A 147 6.48 15.50 -20.01
CA LYS A 147 7.81 15.41 -19.36
C LYS A 147 8.10 14.00 -18.87
N ASP A 148 9.37 13.72 -18.62
CA ASP A 148 9.80 12.44 -18.04
C ASP A 148 9.08 12.17 -16.71
N MET A 149 8.53 10.96 -16.58
CA MET A 149 8.06 10.46 -15.31
C MET A 149 9.25 10.24 -14.36
N VAL A 150 9.17 10.86 -13.19
CA VAL A 150 10.17 10.74 -12.13
C VAL A 150 9.54 10.24 -10.84
N SER A 151 10.34 9.61 -9.99
CA SER A 151 9.90 9.21 -8.66
C SER A 151 9.62 10.44 -7.80
N ILE A 152 8.41 10.55 -7.24
CA ILE A 152 8.09 11.59 -6.26
C ILE A 152 8.96 11.51 -4.98
N TRP A 153 9.56 10.36 -4.71
CA TRP A 153 10.41 10.13 -3.53
C TRP A 153 11.86 10.58 -3.72
N THR A 154 12.41 10.36 -4.92
CA THR A 154 13.86 10.48 -5.16
C THR A 154 14.21 11.38 -6.33
N GLY A 155 13.25 11.79 -7.15
CA GLY A 155 13.46 12.54 -8.39
C GLY A 155 14.10 11.73 -9.52
N ALA A 156 14.36 10.43 -9.32
CA ALA A 156 14.96 9.58 -10.35
C ALA A 156 13.99 9.34 -11.51
N LYS A 157 14.49 9.34 -12.75
CA LYS A 157 13.70 8.96 -13.93
C LYS A 157 13.24 7.50 -13.82
N LEU A 158 12.00 7.26 -14.25
CA LEU A 158 11.39 5.93 -14.18
C LEU A 158 11.49 5.15 -15.50
N GLU A 159 11.90 5.77 -16.60
CA GLU A 159 12.03 5.09 -17.90
C GLU A 159 12.93 3.84 -17.82
N ALA A 160 12.45 2.71 -18.36
CA ALA A 160 13.09 1.39 -18.29
C ALA A 160 13.52 0.92 -16.89
N GLN A 161 12.95 1.47 -15.83
CA GLN A 161 13.07 0.92 -14.49
C GLN A 161 11.92 -0.07 -14.24
N PRO A 162 12.12 -1.09 -13.39
CA PRO A 162 11.04 -1.95 -12.89
C PRO A 162 10.20 -1.15 -11.88
N ALA A 163 9.42 -0.20 -12.37
CA ALA A 163 8.70 0.79 -11.57
C ALA A 163 7.28 1.06 -12.10
N CYS A 164 6.75 0.13 -12.88
CA CYS A 164 5.43 0.19 -13.47
C CYS A 164 4.63 -1.09 -13.17
N ASP A 165 3.31 -1.02 -13.34
CA ASP A 165 2.44 -2.20 -13.33
C ASP A 165 1.57 -2.23 -14.58
N SER A 166 1.36 -3.42 -15.13
CA SER A 166 0.44 -3.70 -16.24
C SER A 166 -0.96 -4.12 -15.79
N THR A 167 -1.27 -4.04 -14.49
CA THR A 167 -2.58 -4.41 -13.93
C THR A 167 -2.91 -3.59 -12.68
N TYR A 168 -4.20 -3.30 -12.45
CA TYR A 168 -4.66 -2.65 -11.22
C TYR A 168 -4.42 -3.50 -9.96
N LYS A 169 -4.19 -4.80 -10.13
CA LYS A 169 -3.86 -5.72 -9.03
C LYS A 169 -2.39 -5.72 -8.65
N GLY A 170 -1.51 -5.08 -9.42
CA GLY A 170 -0.10 -4.96 -9.08
C GLY A 170 0.11 -4.09 -7.84
N SER A 171 1.35 -3.99 -7.40
CA SER A 171 1.76 -3.22 -6.23
C SER A 171 1.45 -1.71 -6.33
N TYR A 172 1.78 -1.05 -7.44
CA TYR A 172 1.42 0.34 -7.72
C TYR A 172 -0.07 0.49 -8.05
N GLY A 173 -0.63 -0.45 -8.83
CA GLY A 173 -2.05 -0.48 -9.16
C GLY A 173 -2.94 -0.53 -7.93
N SER A 174 -2.63 -1.43 -7.00
CA SER A 174 -3.43 -1.57 -5.79
C SER A 174 -3.22 -0.46 -4.78
N SER A 175 -2.01 0.09 -4.70
CA SER A 175 -1.75 1.30 -3.92
C SER A 175 -2.55 2.48 -4.47
N THR A 176 -2.65 2.61 -5.80
CA THR A 176 -3.50 3.61 -6.46
C THR A 176 -4.97 3.41 -6.08
N VAL A 177 -5.47 2.17 -6.15
CA VAL A 177 -6.85 1.82 -5.80
C VAL A 177 -7.15 2.14 -4.34
N MET A 178 -6.27 1.77 -3.41
CA MET A 178 -6.38 2.07 -1.98
C MET A 178 -6.47 3.59 -1.76
N LEU A 179 -5.52 4.34 -2.29
CA LEU A 179 -5.43 5.78 -2.07
C LEU A 179 -6.61 6.55 -2.68
N ALA A 180 -7.05 6.20 -3.89
CA ALA A 180 -8.22 6.80 -4.51
C ALA A 180 -9.49 6.57 -3.67
N ASN A 181 -9.63 5.38 -3.08
CA ASN A 181 -10.75 5.03 -2.21
C ASN A 181 -10.67 5.69 -0.83
N VAL A 182 -9.48 5.83 -0.23
CA VAL A 182 -9.27 6.62 0.99
C VAL A 182 -9.65 8.08 0.74
N SER A 183 -9.20 8.66 -0.38
CA SER A 183 -9.53 10.03 -0.75
C SER A 183 -11.04 10.24 -0.88
N LYS A 184 -11.73 9.31 -1.55
CA LYS A 184 -13.16 9.42 -1.89
C LYS A 184 -14.09 9.04 -0.74
N PHE A 185 -13.84 7.93 -0.06
CA PHE A 185 -14.81 7.28 0.82
C PHE A 185 -14.46 7.31 2.30
N CYS A 186 -13.25 7.74 2.69
CA CYS A 186 -12.92 7.80 4.12
C CYS A 186 -13.78 8.84 4.84
N ALA A 187 -14.66 8.39 5.74
CA ALA A 187 -15.62 9.23 6.44
C ALA A 187 -15.00 10.02 7.60
N ASN A 188 -13.96 9.48 8.24
CA ASN A 188 -13.29 10.09 9.38
C ASN A 188 -11.90 10.68 9.06
N CYS A 189 -11.50 10.72 7.78
CA CYS A 189 -10.27 11.38 7.36
C CYS A 189 -10.45 12.90 7.26
N SER A 190 -9.42 13.65 7.64
CA SER A 190 -9.37 15.09 7.37
C SER A 190 -9.25 15.39 5.88
N ASP A 191 -9.60 16.61 5.48
CA ASP A 191 -9.45 17.06 4.08
C ASP A 191 -8.00 16.96 3.61
N LYS A 192 -7.04 17.24 4.50
CA LYS A 192 -5.62 17.08 4.18
C LYS A 192 -5.27 15.64 3.85
N VAL A 193 -5.73 14.67 4.65
CA VAL A 193 -5.48 13.24 4.40
C VAL A 193 -6.07 12.83 3.05
N LYS A 194 -7.29 13.27 2.74
CA LYS A 194 -7.95 12.97 1.46
C LYS A 194 -7.23 13.60 0.27
N MET A 195 -6.75 14.84 0.43
CA MET A 195 -5.99 15.56 -0.58
C MET A 195 -4.64 14.88 -0.83
N ASP A 196 -3.89 14.55 0.22
CA ASP A 196 -2.62 13.82 0.12
C ASP A 196 -2.87 12.48 -0.59
N ALA A 197 -3.89 11.73 -0.18
CA ALA A 197 -4.25 10.46 -0.82
C ALA A 197 -4.53 10.62 -2.32
N ASN A 198 -5.26 11.66 -2.73
CA ASN A 198 -5.53 11.94 -4.14
C ASN A 198 -4.25 12.26 -4.93
N ILE A 199 -3.34 13.07 -4.36
CA ILE A 199 -2.08 13.43 -4.98
C ILE A 199 -1.25 12.18 -5.25
N TYR A 200 -1.07 11.33 -4.24
CA TYR A 200 -0.29 10.10 -4.38
C TYR A 200 -0.98 9.05 -5.25
N ALA A 201 -2.32 8.96 -5.23
CA ALA A 201 -3.07 8.10 -6.16
C ALA A 201 -2.81 8.53 -7.61
N THR A 202 -2.82 9.83 -7.88
CA THR A 202 -2.57 10.37 -9.23
C THR A 202 -1.14 10.08 -9.70
N ASP A 203 -0.14 10.22 -8.81
CA ASP A 203 1.25 9.83 -9.09
C ASP A 203 1.35 8.34 -9.44
N GLN A 204 0.77 7.46 -8.61
CA GLN A 204 0.84 6.01 -8.83
C GLN A 204 0.07 5.57 -10.08
N LEU A 205 -1.05 6.23 -10.41
CA LEU A 205 -1.76 5.98 -11.67
C LEU A 205 -0.88 6.27 -12.89
N GLY A 206 0.06 7.22 -12.78
CA GLY A 206 1.09 7.48 -13.78
C GLY A 206 1.92 6.24 -14.11
N ARG A 207 2.17 5.38 -13.11
CA ARG A 207 2.98 4.14 -13.19
C ARG A 207 2.25 2.93 -13.78
N ILE A 208 1.00 3.10 -14.20
CA ILE A 208 0.30 2.05 -14.96
C ILE A 208 0.69 2.17 -16.43
N ASP A 209 1.39 1.18 -16.96
CA ASP A 209 1.97 1.22 -18.31
C ASP A 209 0.98 0.82 -19.42
N ARG A 210 -0.10 0.12 -19.05
CA ARG A 210 -1.18 -0.29 -19.95
C ARG A 210 -2.30 0.75 -20.05
N PRO A 211 -2.53 1.36 -21.22
CA PRO A 211 -3.56 2.39 -21.38
C PRO A 211 -4.98 1.90 -21.08
N ASP A 212 -5.30 0.65 -21.44
CA ASP A 212 -6.61 0.05 -21.20
C ASP A 212 -6.88 -0.17 -19.71
N VAL A 213 -5.87 -0.61 -18.96
CA VAL A 213 -5.93 -0.76 -17.50
C VAL A 213 -6.07 0.60 -16.81
N LYS A 214 -5.26 1.58 -17.21
CA LYS A 214 -5.35 2.95 -16.69
C LYS A 214 -6.74 3.55 -16.90
N LYS A 215 -7.32 3.36 -18.09
CA LYS A 215 -8.69 3.78 -18.40
C LYS A 215 -9.72 3.08 -17.52
N ALA A 216 -9.58 1.77 -17.29
CA ALA A 216 -10.47 1.01 -16.42
C ALA A 216 -10.41 1.50 -14.96
N MET A 217 -9.21 1.80 -14.45
CA MET A 217 -9.04 2.36 -13.10
C MET A 217 -9.69 3.73 -12.96
N ILE A 218 -9.52 4.63 -13.95
CA ILE A 218 -10.18 5.94 -13.95
C ILE A 218 -11.71 5.78 -13.93
N ALA A 219 -12.25 4.86 -14.73
CA ALA A 219 -13.68 4.57 -14.74
C ALA A 219 -14.18 4.00 -13.41
N ASP A 220 -13.43 3.10 -12.78
CA ASP A 220 -13.72 2.55 -11.46
C ASP A 220 -13.78 3.67 -10.39
N PHE A 221 -12.82 4.61 -10.41
CA PHE A 221 -12.79 5.73 -9.44
C PHE A 221 -13.94 6.73 -9.61
N ALA A 222 -14.56 6.78 -10.79
CA ALA A 222 -15.75 7.58 -11.03
C ALA A 222 -17.04 6.97 -10.45
N THR A 223 -17.02 5.69 -10.03
CA THR A 223 -18.21 5.02 -9.44
C THR A 223 -18.48 5.50 -8.01
N ASN A 224 -19.76 5.70 -7.66
CA ASN A 224 -20.20 6.12 -6.33
C ASN A 224 -20.55 4.94 -5.43
#